data_AF-A0A061DWI1-F1
#
_entry.id   AF-A0A061DWI1-F1
#
_cell.length_a   1.000
_cell.length_b   1.000
_cell.length_c   1.000
_cell.angle_alpha   90.00
_cell.angle_beta   90.00
_cell.angle_gamma   90.00
#
_symmetry.space_group_name_H-M   'P 1'
#
loop_
_entity.id
_entity.type
_entity.pdbx_description
1 polymer ?
#
loop_
_entity_poly.entity_id
_entity_poly.type
_entity_poly.pdbx_seq_one_letter_code
_entity_poly.pdbx_strand_id
1 'polypeptide(L)'
;MRPFQALTASLRNSDQMRPTTKPISSSSWPIKTLVCLDCVRAEPVIYKKLEASADDVAVLRAYVGDRPTWRNPQHPWRLDSRFKLTGVPTLVRWDWQNDAVKARLEDHEAHLEHKIDALLSA
;
A
#
# COMPACT_ATOMS: atom_id res chain seq x y z
N MET A 1 16.04 5.56 19.73
CA MET A 1 15.74 6.09 18.39
C MET A 1 14.34 5.61 18.04
N ARG A 2 13.47 6.44 17.45
CA ARG A 2 12.10 6.02 17.11
C ARG A 2 12.12 5.44 15.70
N PRO A 3 11.43 4.30 15.45
CA PRO A 3 11.46 3.66 14.15
C PRO A 3 10.88 4.59 13.06
N PHE A 4 11.49 4.58 11.88
CA PHE A 4 10.93 5.22 10.69
C PHE A 4 9.58 4.56 10.36
N GLN A 5 8.57 5.32 9.97
CA GLN A 5 7.27 4.76 9.61
C GLN A 5 7.04 4.78 8.10
N ALA A 6 6.89 3.59 7.51
CA ALA A 6 6.47 3.42 6.13
C ALA A 6 4.97 3.19 6.08
N LEU A 7 4.18 4.13 5.54
CA LEU A 7 2.76 3.92 5.31
C LEU A 7 2.57 3.30 3.93
N THR A 8 1.96 2.12 3.87
CA THR A 8 1.53 1.49 2.62
C THR A 8 0.01 1.62 2.49
N ALA A 9 -0.47 2.38 1.51
CA ALA A 9 -1.89 2.44 1.18
C ALA A 9 -2.22 1.36 0.15
N SER A 10 -3.13 0.44 0.49
CA SER A 10 -3.50 -0.70 -0.36
C SER A 10 -5.01 -0.94 -0.36
N LEU A 11 -5.53 -1.45 -1.48
CA LEU A 11 -6.93 -1.89 -1.59
C LEU A 11 -7.09 -3.26 -0.90
N ARG A 12 -8.12 -3.42 -0.07
CA ARG A 12 -8.45 -4.72 0.56
C ARG A 12 -9.74 -5.28 -0.05
N ASN A 13 -9.73 -6.58 -0.33
CA ASN A 13 -10.96 -7.35 -0.50
C ASN A 13 -11.41 -7.88 0.87
N SER A 14 -12.70 -7.82 1.19
CA SER A 14 -13.29 -8.25 2.48
C SER A 14 -13.17 -9.75 2.80
N ASP A 15 -12.37 -10.52 2.05
CA ASP A 15 -12.36 -11.99 2.07
C ASP A 15 -11.06 -12.61 2.61
N GLN A 16 -10.14 -11.83 3.18
CA GLN A 16 -8.99 -12.38 3.94
C GLN A 16 -9.33 -12.65 5.42
N MET A 17 -10.54 -13.13 5.66
CA MET A 17 -10.94 -13.75 6.91
C MET A 17 -11.74 -15.02 6.59
N ARG A 18 -11.16 -15.91 5.76
CA ARG A 18 -11.67 -17.28 5.68
C ARG A 18 -10.55 -18.29 5.42
N PRO A 19 -10.44 -19.37 6.22
CA PRO A 19 -9.40 -20.39 6.04
C PRO A 19 -9.56 -21.07 4.68
N THR A 20 -8.43 -21.42 4.09
CA THR A 20 -8.33 -22.17 2.83
C THR A 20 -9.05 -23.52 2.88
N THR A 21 -10.10 -23.68 2.06
CA THR A 21 -10.47 -24.96 1.42
C THR A 21 -11.30 -24.65 0.15
N LYS A 22 -10.72 -24.84 -1.05
CA LYS A 22 -11.46 -24.78 -2.34
C LYS A 22 -12.26 -26.09 -2.56
N PRO A 23 -13.25 -26.12 -3.47
CA PRO A 23 -12.95 -26.61 -4.82
C PRO A 23 -13.69 -25.92 -5.98
N ILE A 24 -13.22 -26.22 -7.19
CA ILE A 24 -13.66 -25.76 -8.50
C ILE A 24 -15.04 -26.32 -8.85
N SER A 25 -16.00 -25.47 -9.24
CA SER A 25 -17.12 -25.87 -10.10
C SER A 25 -17.41 -24.81 -11.16
N SER A 26 -17.36 -25.25 -12.41
CA SER A 26 -17.70 -24.52 -13.63
C SER A 26 -19.17 -24.07 -13.63
N SER A 27 -19.42 -22.79 -13.40
CA SER A 27 -20.54 -22.05 -14.00
C SER A 27 -20.51 -20.57 -13.57
N SER A 28 -20.29 -19.70 -14.56
CA SER A 28 -20.77 -18.32 -14.66
C SER A 28 -20.93 -17.52 -13.36
N TRP A 29 -19.88 -16.81 -12.94
CA TRP A 29 -19.88 -15.38 -12.62
C TRP A 29 -18.42 -14.92 -12.73
N PRO A 30 -18.09 -13.75 -13.30
CA PRO A 30 -16.72 -13.27 -13.22
C PRO A 30 -16.47 -13.02 -11.73
N ILE A 31 -15.60 -13.82 -11.12
CA ILE A 31 -14.91 -13.42 -9.90
C ILE A 31 -14.10 -12.21 -10.34
N LYS A 32 -14.74 -11.04 -10.31
CA LYS A 32 -14.10 -9.77 -10.60
C LYS A 32 -13.15 -9.58 -9.44
N THR A 33 -11.92 -10.05 -9.63
CA THR A 33 -10.84 -9.95 -8.68
C THR A 33 -10.72 -8.47 -8.35
N LEU A 34 -11.29 -8.07 -7.22
CA LEU A 34 -11.36 -6.67 -6.76
C LEU A 34 -10.00 -6.21 -6.22
N VAL A 35 -8.94 -6.85 -6.69
CA VAL A 35 -7.58 -6.74 -6.20
C VAL A 35 -6.81 -5.88 -7.18
N CYS A 36 -6.12 -4.88 -6.65
CA CYS A 36 -5.23 -4.05 -7.44
C CYS A 36 -3.95 -4.85 -7.74
N LEU A 37 -3.71 -5.09 -9.04
CA LEU A 37 -2.56 -5.88 -9.51
C LEU A 37 -1.23 -5.24 -9.09
N ASP A 38 -1.14 -3.91 -9.18
CA ASP A 38 0.04 -3.15 -8.76
C ASP A 38 0.29 -3.30 -7.26
N CYS A 39 -0.77 -3.35 -6.46
CA CYS A 39 -0.70 -3.53 -5.01
C CYS A 39 -0.16 -4.93 -4.66
N VAL A 40 -0.64 -5.98 -5.34
CA VAL A 40 -0.14 -7.36 -5.17
C VAL A 40 1.32 -7.49 -5.59
N ARG A 41 1.73 -6.74 -6.61
CA ARG A 41 3.11 -6.76 -7.11
C ARG A 41 4.08 -5.97 -6.24
N ALA A 42 3.67 -4.79 -5.77
CA ALA A 42 4.50 -3.90 -4.97
C ALA A 42 4.71 -4.42 -3.55
N GLU A 43 3.67 -4.96 -2.92
CA GLU A 43 3.69 -5.40 -1.52
C GLU A 43 4.89 -6.31 -1.15
N PRO A 44 5.13 -7.45 -1.83
CA PRO A 44 6.26 -8.32 -1.48
C PRO A 44 7.62 -7.65 -1.68
N VAL A 45 7.73 -6.74 -2.65
CA VAL A 45 8.97 -5.99 -2.92
C VAL A 45 9.26 -5.00 -1.80
N ILE A 46 8.23 -4.25 -1.39
CA ILE A 46 8.30 -3.27 -0.30
C ILE A 46 8.71 -3.97 1.00
N TYR A 47 8.01 -5.03 1.39
CA TYR A 47 8.33 -5.76 2.63
C TYR A 47 9.75 -6.33 2.62
N LYS A 48 10.17 -6.96 1.52
CA LYS A 48 11.54 -7.50 1.39
C LYS A 48 12.61 -6.43 1.56
N LYS A 49 12.41 -5.22 1.01
CA LYS A 49 13.36 -4.12 1.14
C LYS A 49 13.38 -3.51 2.53
N LEU A 50 12.21 -3.42 3.17
CA LEU A 50 12.09 -2.92 4.54
C LEU A 50 12.76 -3.88 5.53
N GLU A 51 12.57 -5.20 5.38
CA GLU A 51 13.24 -6.22 6.19
C GLU A 51 14.75 -6.25 5.97
N ALA A 52 15.22 -5.95 4.75
CA ALA A 52 16.64 -5.85 4.44
C ALA A 52 17.28 -4.53 4.87
N SER A 53 16.48 -3.53 5.25
CA SER A 53 17.00 -2.25 5.73
C SER A 53 17.67 -2.42 7.09
N ALA A 54 18.79 -1.75 7.31
CA ALA A 54 19.48 -1.74 8.59
C ALA A 54 18.77 -0.85 9.65
N ASP A 55 17.82 -0.02 9.19
CA ASP A 55 17.08 0.89 10.06
C ASP A 55 15.92 0.18 10.76
N ASP A 56 15.60 0.63 11.99
CA ASP A 56 14.37 0.23 12.66
C ASP A 56 13.19 0.90 11.94
N VAL A 57 12.44 0.12 11.15
CA VAL A 57 11.31 0.62 10.35
C VAL A 57 10.00 -0.04 10.77
N ALA A 58 9.06 0.77 11.22
CA ALA A 58 7.68 0.38 11.48
C ALA A 58 6.83 0.55 10.22
N VAL A 59 6.09 -0.48 9.81
CA VAL A 59 5.26 -0.42 8.60
C VAL A 59 3.80 -0.31 8.98
N LEU A 60 3.15 0.78 8.58
CA LEU A 60 1.72 0.99 8.76
C LEU A 60 0.99 0.68 7.46
N ARG A 61 0.16 -0.36 7.47
CA ARG A 61 -0.67 -0.70 6.31
C ARG A 61 -2.04 -0.05 6.42
N ALA A 62 -2.30 0.93 5.57
CA ALA A 62 -3.56 1.63 5.45
C ALA A 62 -4.42 1.00 4.36
N TYR A 63 -5.68 0.71 4.68
CA TYR A 63 -6.64 0.20 3.71
C TYR A 63 -7.51 1.33 3.19
N VAL A 64 -7.57 1.47 1.87
CA VAL A 64 -8.39 2.50 1.19
C VAL A 64 -9.81 2.01 0.87
N GLY A 65 -10.17 0.81 1.32
CA GLY A 65 -11.46 0.17 1.03
C GLY A 65 -11.44 -0.62 -0.28
N ASP A 66 -12.59 -0.67 -0.95
CA ASP A 66 -12.78 -1.34 -2.23
C ASP A 66 -12.59 -0.37 -3.43
N ARG A 67 -12.54 -0.92 -4.65
CA ARG A 67 -12.34 -0.12 -5.87
C ARG A 67 -13.37 1.01 -6.07
N PRO A 68 -14.69 0.81 -5.89
CA PRO A 68 -15.65 1.91 -6.01
C PRO A 68 -15.51 2.96 -4.90
N THR A 69 -15.20 2.56 -3.66
CA THR A 69 -14.92 3.50 -2.56
C THR A 69 -13.71 4.36 -2.89
N TRP A 70 -12.60 3.76 -3.33
CA TRP A 70 -11.39 4.50 -3.68
C TRP A 70 -11.55 5.45 -4.89
N ARG A 71 -12.41 5.08 -5.85
CA ARG A 71 -12.74 5.92 -7.00
C ARG A 71 -13.57 7.15 -6.63
N ASN A 72 -14.17 7.20 -5.44
CA ASN A 72 -14.89 8.37 -4.98
C ASN A 72 -13.91 9.55 -4.80
N PRO A 73 -14.09 10.69 -5.49
CA PRO A 73 -13.23 11.87 -5.30
C PRO A 73 -13.30 12.44 -3.88
N GLN A 74 -14.40 12.20 -3.15
CA GLN A 74 -14.57 12.61 -1.75
C GLN A 74 -13.95 11.62 -0.75
N HIS A 75 -13.13 10.67 -1.22
CA HIS A 75 -12.48 9.71 -0.35
C HIS A 75 -11.59 10.43 0.71
N PRO A 76 -11.66 10.09 2.01
CA PRO A 76 -10.87 10.74 3.06
C PRO A 76 -9.38 10.87 2.74
N TRP A 77 -8.74 9.80 2.25
CA TRP A 77 -7.34 9.83 1.81
C TRP A 77 -7.01 10.80 0.66
N ARG A 78 -7.98 11.15 -0.19
CA ARG A 78 -7.82 12.15 -1.27
C ARG A 78 -7.98 13.58 -0.74
N LEU A 79 -8.85 13.75 0.26
CA LEU A 79 -9.16 15.04 0.88
C LEU A 79 -8.19 15.43 2.01
N ASP A 80 -7.56 14.44 2.67
CA ASP A 80 -6.60 14.70 3.75
C ASP A 80 -5.43 15.54 3.21
N SER A 81 -5.24 16.72 3.80
CA SER A 81 -4.25 17.71 3.32
C SER A 81 -2.80 17.23 3.45
N ARG A 82 -2.53 16.27 4.33
CA ARG A 82 -1.19 15.70 4.58
C ARG A 82 -0.85 14.64 3.55
N PHE A 83 -1.81 13.80 3.20
CA PHE A 83 -1.59 12.68 2.29
C PHE A 83 -1.96 13.01 0.85
N LYS A 84 -3.17 13.54 0.58
CA LYS A 84 -3.69 13.84 -0.78
C LYS A 84 -3.37 12.73 -1.79
N LEU A 85 -3.66 11.48 -1.41
CA LEU A 85 -3.28 10.32 -2.22
C LEU A 85 -3.96 10.38 -3.59
N THR A 86 -3.19 10.20 -4.67
CA THR A 86 -3.76 10.24 -6.03
C THR A 86 -4.00 8.84 -6.57
N GLY A 87 -3.07 7.92 -6.25
CA GLY A 87 -3.05 6.54 -6.72
C GLY A 87 -2.96 5.49 -5.60
N VAL A 88 -2.97 4.22 -5.99
CA VAL A 88 -2.64 3.06 -5.14
C VAL A 88 -1.95 2.01 -6.02
N PRO A 89 -0.91 1.31 -5.52
CA PRO A 89 -0.34 1.37 -4.18
C PRO A 89 0.46 2.65 -3.95
N THR A 90 0.44 3.17 -2.71
CA THR A 90 1.27 4.31 -2.32
C THR A 90 2.12 3.95 -1.12
N LEU A 91 3.44 4.15 -1.24
CA LEU A 91 4.41 4.04 -0.16
C LEU A 91 4.82 5.44 0.27
N VAL A 92 4.61 5.77 1.54
CA VAL A 92 4.95 7.08 2.12
C VAL A 92 5.98 6.87 3.22
N ARG A 93 7.05 7.67 3.19
CA ARG A 93 7.98 7.80 4.31
C ARG A 93 7.56 8.96 5.19
N TRP A 94 7.20 8.63 6.43
CA TRP A 94 6.81 9.61 7.43
C TRP A 94 8.00 10.05 8.27
N ASP A 95 8.10 11.36 8.52
CA ASP A 95 9.01 11.96 9.48
C ASP A 95 8.24 12.34 10.75
N TRP A 96 8.49 11.62 11.84
CA TRP A 96 7.83 11.86 13.13
C TRP A 96 8.31 13.14 13.82
N GLN A 97 9.50 13.65 13.49
CA GLN A 97 10.04 14.85 14.14
C GLN A 97 9.34 16.10 13.63
N ASN A 98 9.02 16.11 12.33
CA ASN A 98 8.39 17.22 11.65
C ASN A 98 6.90 17.00 11.35
N ASP A 99 6.33 15.86 11.78
CA ASP A 99 4.95 15.43 11.50
C ASP A 99 4.57 15.57 10.02
N ALA A 100 5.48 15.14 9.14
CA ALA A 100 5.41 15.44 7.71
C ALA A 100 5.78 14.24 6.83
N VAL A 101 5.25 14.25 5.60
CA VAL A 101 5.66 13.31 4.54
C VAL A 101 7.01 13.75 4.01
N LYS A 102 8.04 12.92 4.21
CA LYS A 102 9.40 13.22 3.73
C LYS A 102 9.58 12.81 2.26
N ALA A 103 9.02 11.67 1.88
CA ALA A 103 9.06 11.15 0.52
C ALA A 103 7.86 10.22 0.27
N ARG A 104 7.51 10.00 -1.00
CA ARG A 104 6.45 9.07 -1.40
C ARG A 104 6.71 8.45 -2.77
N LEU A 105 6.15 7.26 -3.00
CA LEU A 105 6.07 6.58 -4.28
C LEU A 105 4.62 6.17 -4.53
N GLU A 106 4.08 6.49 -5.70
CA GLU A 106 2.68 6.18 -6.05
C GLU A 106 2.62 5.25 -7.28
N ASP A 107 1.56 4.45 -7.37
CA ASP A 107 1.22 3.57 -8.49
C ASP A 107 2.38 2.66 -8.94
N HIS A 108 2.87 2.86 -10.17
CA HIS A 108 3.90 2.05 -10.81
C HIS A 108 5.28 2.29 -10.21
N GLU A 109 5.48 3.32 -9.39
CA GLU A 109 6.78 3.58 -8.79
C GLU A 109 7.00 2.73 -7.54
N ALA A 110 5.92 2.31 -6.88
CA ALA A 110 5.96 1.60 -5.61
C ALA A 110 6.47 0.15 -5.70
N HIS A 111 6.63 -0.40 -6.92
CA HIS A 111 7.24 -1.73 -7.12
C HIS A 111 8.70 -1.67 -7.62
N LEU A 112 9.26 -0.47 -7.81
CA LEU A 112 10.61 -0.30 -8.31
C LEU A 112 11.60 -0.32 -7.14
N GLU A 113 12.35 -1.42 -7.03
CA GLU A 113 13.31 -1.63 -5.94
C GLU A 113 14.26 -0.45 -5.73
N HIS A 114 14.87 0.07 -6.79
CA HIS A 114 15.79 1.21 -6.71
C HIS A 114 15.14 2.48 -6.18
N LYS A 115 13.83 2.69 -6.42
CA LYS A 115 13.09 3.83 -5.87
C LYS A 115 12.75 3.62 -4.41
N ILE A 116 12.41 2.40 -4.02
CA ILE A 116 12.19 2.04 -2.61
C ILE A 116 13.48 2.27 -1.83
N ASP A 117 14.63 1.80 -2.35
CA ASP A 117 15.94 2.00 -1.72
C ASP A 117 16.27 3.50 -1.58
N ALA A 118 16.00 4.30 -2.62
CA ALA A 118 16.17 5.75 -2.58
C ALA A 118 15.22 6.41 -1.55
N LEU A 119 13.98 5.95 -1.45
CA LEU A 119 13.00 6.44 -0.48
C LEU A 119 13.43 6.11 0.96
N LEU A 120 14.02 4.94 1.21
CA LEU A 120 14.55 4.56 2.53
C LEU A 120 15.82 5.34 2.90
N SER A 121 16.62 5.73 1.92
CA SER A 121 17.91 6.42 2.14
C SER A 121 17.83 7.95 2.24
N ALA A 122 16.67 8.57 1.96
CA ALA A 122 16.43 10.03 2.01
C ALA A 122 16.37 10.67 3.43
#